data_AF-A0A9D7JWR2-F1
#
_entry.id   AF-A0A9D7JWR2-F1
#
_cell.length_a   1.000
_cell.length_b   1.000
_cell.length_c   1.000
_cell.angle_alpha   90.00
_cell.angle_beta   90.00
_cell.angle_gamma   90.00
#
_symmetry.space_group_name_H-M   'P 1'
#
loop_
_entity.id
_entity.type
_entity.pdbx_description
1 polymer ?
#
loop_
_entity_poly.entity_id
_entity_poly.type
_entity_poly.pdbx_seq_one_letter_code
_entity_poly.pdbx_strand_id
1 'polypeptide(L)'
;MKIRISLFTVILSISSVSAQQSLRLNPPPSTAEIFGKNFISTGISERDFALSPDGTELFYTIQSPLGIFQTIAYSKKDKSGNWSKPEIAPFAGKFSDLEPAFTADGNKLFFSSNRPISGSEIKDFDIWVVEKKNGIWGEPINLGSPVNTKEDEFYPSIAHSGNLYFTAAYQNGIGKEDIFVSKWENGTYTVPVLLDTAVNSKSYEFNAFVSPEEDFIIFTAYGRKDEKGRGDLYMSVKDAAGHWQPAKNLSMLNTAKLDYCPFVSFDKKILFFTSERINIKNAFPENAVKINELRESFVSPQNGGGDIYWISFDKIMEQF
;
A
#
# COMPACT_ATOMS: atom_id res chain seq x y z
N MET A 1 -51.87 41.63 -1.69
CA MET A 1 -50.62 41.29 -0.99
C MET A 1 -50.68 39.79 -0.64
N LYS A 2 -50.02 38.93 -1.43
CA LYS A 2 -49.94 37.47 -1.19
C LYS A 2 -48.48 37.11 -1.02
N ILE A 3 -48.10 36.68 0.18
CA ILE A 3 -46.74 36.26 0.53
C ILE A 3 -46.58 34.81 0.07
N ARG A 4 -45.61 34.55 -0.83
CA ARG A 4 -45.15 33.20 -1.16
C ARG A 4 -44.06 32.82 -0.17
N ILE A 5 -44.31 31.79 0.62
CA ILE A 5 -43.29 31.14 1.46
C ILE A 5 -42.71 30.00 0.63
N SER A 6 -41.45 30.12 0.22
CA SER A 6 -40.72 29.01 -0.40
C SER A 6 -40.23 28.07 0.70
N LEU A 7 -40.70 26.84 0.68
CA LEU A 7 -40.22 25.75 1.53
C LEU A 7 -38.86 25.28 0.98
N PHE A 8 -37.77 25.53 1.71
CA PHE A 8 -36.48 24.90 1.45
C PHE A 8 -36.50 23.48 2.02
N THR A 9 -36.58 22.48 1.14
CA THR A 9 -36.38 21.08 1.52
C THR A 9 -34.88 20.85 1.71
N VAL A 10 -34.44 20.75 2.96
CA VAL A 10 -33.09 20.26 3.30
C VAL A 10 -33.08 18.76 3.04
N ILE A 11 -32.40 18.34 1.97
CA ILE A 11 -32.12 16.93 1.72
C ILE A 11 -30.97 16.54 2.66
N LEU A 12 -31.28 15.91 3.78
CA LEU A 12 -30.27 15.22 4.58
C LEU A 12 -29.77 14.01 3.78
N SER A 13 -28.49 14.04 3.40
CA SER A 13 -27.80 12.94 2.74
C SER A 13 -27.64 11.77 3.71
N ILE A 14 -28.36 10.67 3.47
CA ILE A 14 -28.31 9.42 4.26
C ILE A 14 -27.03 8.59 3.96
N SER A 15 -26.15 9.06 3.06
CA SER A 15 -25.01 8.30 2.54
C SER A 15 -23.84 8.09 3.51
N SER A 16 -23.70 8.88 4.58
CA SER A 16 -22.53 8.81 5.46
C SER A 16 -22.55 7.64 6.44
N VAL A 17 -23.74 7.21 6.91
CA VAL A 17 -23.86 6.16 7.94
C VAL A 17 -23.48 4.78 7.41
N SER A 18 -23.79 4.49 6.14
CA SER A 18 -23.51 3.18 5.52
C SER A 18 -22.02 2.94 5.27
N ALA A 19 -21.25 3.98 4.91
CA ALA A 19 -19.83 3.85 4.58
C ALA A 19 -18.96 3.69 5.84
N GLN A 20 -19.39 4.25 6.97
CA GLN A 20 -18.63 4.17 8.22
C GLN A 20 -18.74 2.78 8.88
N GLN A 21 -19.81 2.04 8.59
CA GLN A 21 -20.02 0.68 9.08
C GLN A 21 -19.08 -0.35 8.42
N SER A 22 -18.48 -0.05 7.26
CA SER A 22 -17.65 -0.98 6.47
C SER A 22 -16.14 -0.97 6.80
N LEU A 23 -15.66 -0.09 7.70
CA LEU A 23 -14.25 0.00 8.08
C LEU A 23 -13.93 -0.59 9.47
N ARG A 24 -14.64 -1.65 9.84
CA ARG A 24 -14.30 -2.43 11.03
C ARG A 24 -13.10 -3.32 10.71
N LEU A 25 -12.01 -3.18 11.45
CA LEU A 25 -10.82 -4.01 11.27
C LEU A 25 -10.96 -5.43 11.86
N ASN A 26 -11.97 -5.67 12.70
CA ASN A 26 -12.13 -6.94 13.39
C ASN A 26 -13.60 -7.42 13.37
N PRO A 27 -13.84 -8.73 13.13
CA PRO A 27 -12.86 -9.72 12.67
C PRO A 27 -12.48 -9.48 11.19
N PRO A 28 -11.24 -9.82 10.76
CA PRO A 28 -10.90 -9.83 9.34
C PRO A 28 -11.57 -11.00 8.61
N PRO A 29 -11.81 -10.89 7.29
CA PRO A 29 -12.48 -11.93 6.52
C PRO A 29 -11.56 -13.15 6.32
N SER A 30 -12.14 -14.34 6.18
CA SER A 30 -11.38 -15.58 5.93
C SER A 30 -10.92 -15.75 4.48
N THR A 31 -11.47 -14.95 3.57
CA THR A 31 -11.09 -14.86 2.16
C THR A 31 -10.78 -13.41 1.82
N ALA A 32 -9.99 -13.18 0.77
CA ALA A 32 -9.66 -11.82 0.36
C ALA A 32 -10.91 -11.06 -0.10
N GLU A 33 -11.25 -9.97 0.57
CA GLU A 33 -12.37 -9.09 0.25
C GLU A 33 -11.89 -7.66 -0.01
N ILE A 34 -12.69 -6.85 -0.70
CA ILE A 34 -12.35 -5.42 -0.88
C ILE A 34 -12.46 -4.72 0.47
N PHE A 35 -11.41 -4.02 0.87
CA PHE A 35 -11.39 -3.20 2.06
C PHE A 35 -12.01 -1.83 1.79
N GLY A 36 -12.95 -1.43 2.66
CA GLY A 36 -13.55 -0.09 2.62
C GLY A 36 -14.20 0.25 1.28
N LYS A 37 -14.95 -0.68 0.67
CA LYS A 37 -15.60 -0.45 -0.64
C LYS A 37 -16.39 0.87 -0.66
N ASN A 38 -16.17 1.68 -1.69
CA ASN A 38 -16.72 3.03 -1.90
C ASN A 38 -16.32 4.07 -0.84
N PHE A 39 -15.29 3.79 -0.03
CA PHE A 39 -14.75 4.72 0.95
C PHE A 39 -13.23 4.83 0.88
N ILE A 40 -12.51 3.70 0.96
CA ILE A 40 -11.08 3.57 0.69
C ILE A 40 -10.88 3.14 -0.76
N SER A 41 -11.39 1.97 -1.13
CA SER A 41 -11.38 1.50 -2.50
C SER A 41 -12.58 2.08 -3.23
N THR A 42 -12.37 3.08 -4.09
CA THR A 42 -13.43 3.84 -4.75
C THR A 42 -13.44 3.68 -6.26
N GLY A 43 -12.45 3.00 -6.84
CA GLY A 43 -12.35 2.76 -8.29
C GLY A 43 -11.49 3.80 -9.02
N ILE A 44 -10.79 4.67 -8.29
CA ILE A 44 -9.86 5.66 -8.89
C ILE A 44 -8.39 5.22 -8.81
N SER A 45 -8.14 3.93 -8.58
CA SER A 45 -6.83 3.32 -8.39
C SER A 45 -6.18 3.68 -7.06
N GLU A 46 -6.61 2.97 -6.02
CA GLU A 46 -6.02 3.00 -4.69
C GLU A 46 -5.05 1.83 -4.51
N ARG A 47 -3.84 2.14 -4.05
CA ARG A 47 -2.76 1.17 -3.87
C ARG A 47 -1.92 1.49 -2.65
N ASP A 48 -1.10 0.53 -2.25
CA ASP A 48 -0.30 0.61 -1.02
C ASP A 48 -1.18 0.76 0.23
N PHE A 49 -0.68 0.35 1.39
CA PHE A 49 -1.45 0.51 2.61
C PHE A 49 -0.54 0.54 3.83
N ALA A 50 -0.85 1.42 4.76
CA ALA A 50 -0.23 1.47 6.07
C ALA A 50 -1.26 1.77 7.13
N LEU A 51 -1.29 0.95 8.17
CA LEU A 51 -2.09 1.18 9.39
C LEU A 51 -1.14 1.50 10.54
N SER A 52 -1.44 2.55 11.30
CA SER A 52 -0.66 2.85 12.50
C SER A 52 -0.70 1.67 13.49
N PRO A 53 0.36 1.45 14.29
CA PRO A 53 0.40 0.34 15.26
C PRO A 53 -0.78 0.32 16.24
N ASP A 54 -1.32 1.49 16.58
CA ASP A 54 -2.50 1.63 17.45
C ASP A 54 -3.85 1.45 16.72
N GLY A 55 -3.84 1.27 15.40
CA GLY A 55 -5.03 1.06 14.57
C GLY A 55 -5.93 2.29 14.43
N THR A 56 -5.40 3.49 14.66
CA THR A 56 -6.16 4.75 14.65
C THR A 56 -5.92 5.63 13.42
N GLU A 57 -4.89 5.37 12.62
CA GLU A 57 -4.65 6.07 11.36
C GLU A 57 -4.39 5.05 10.26
N LEU A 58 -4.92 5.33 9.07
CA LEU A 58 -4.55 4.61 7.86
C LEU A 58 -4.06 5.59 6.81
N PHE A 59 -3.12 5.13 5.99
CA PHE A 59 -2.55 5.83 4.85
C PHE A 59 -2.52 4.88 3.65
N TYR A 60 -2.74 5.43 2.45
CA TYR A 60 -2.71 4.69 1.19
C TYR A 60 -2.42 5.67 0.05
N THR A 61 -1.96 5.16 -1.08
CA THR A 61 -1.68 5.96 -2.27
C THR A 61 -2.90 5.98 -3.20
N ILE A 62 -3.22 7.15 -3.74
CA ILE A 62 -4.13 7.29 -4.88
C ILE A 62 -3.28 7.58 -6.11
N GLN A 63 -3.51 6.84 -7.18
CA GLN A 63 -2.72 6.94 -8.41
C GLN A 63 -3.60 7.39 -9.59
N SER A 64 -3.14 8.38 -10.34
CA SER A 64 -3.80 8.79 -11.57
C SER A 64 -3.75 7.68 -12.63
N PRO A 65 -4.66 7.69 -13.62
CA PRO A 65 -4.51 6.84 -14.80
C PRO A 65 -3.10 6.95 -15.39
N LEU A 66 -2.55 5.82 -15.83
CA LEU A 66 -1.19 5.69 -16.37
C LEU A 66 -0.05 6.08 -15.39
N GLY A 67 -0.34 6.33 -14.11
CA GLY A 67 0.69 6.63 -13.11
C GLY A 67 1.41 7.96 -13.31
N ILE A 68 0.76 8.95 -13.94
CA ILE A 68 1.34 10.29 -14.15
C ILE A 68 1.56 11.03 -12.82
N PHE A 69 0.66 10.84 -11.86
CA PHE A 69 0.74 11.46 -10.53
C PHE A 69 0.22 10.51 -9.46
N GLN A 70 0.83 10.56 -8.28
CA GLN A 70 0.48 9.77 -7.12
C GLN A 70 0.49 10.66 -5.89
N THR A 71 -0.42 10.41 -4.95
CA THR A 71 -0.38 11.12 -3.67
C THR A 71 -0.88 10.23 -2.54
N ILE A 72 -0.38 10.49 -1.34
CA ILE A 72 -0.78 9.76 -0.14
C ILE A 72 -2.03 10.41 0.44
N ALA A 73 -3.10 9.62 0.55
CA ALA A 73 -4.30 9.94 1.30
C ALA A 73 -4.24 9.30 2.69
N TYR A 74 -5.02 9.85 3.63
CA TYR A 74 -5.12 9.33 4.99
C TYR A 74 -6.52 9.48 5.58
N SER A 75 -6.84 8.63 6.56
CA SER A 75 -8.04 8.73 7.38
C SER A 75 -7.70 8.45 8.84
N LYS A 76 -8.44 9.08 9.77
CA LYS A 76 -8.24 8.95 11.22
C LYS A 76 -9.48 8.41 11.90
N LYS A 77 -9.28 7.50 12.84
CA LYS A 77 -10.32 6.96 13.72
C LYS A 77 -10.47 7.84 14.94
N ASP A 78 -11.68 8.30 15.21
CA ASP A 78 -12.00 9.03 16.44
C ASP A 78 -12.11 8.09 17.66
N LYS A 79 -12.31 8.69 18.85
CA LYS A 79 -12.46 7.92 20.10
C LYS A 79 -13.70 7.03 20.14
N SER A 80 -14.68 7.27 19.27
CA SER A 80 -15.90 6.47 19.13
C SER A 80 -15.70 5.31 18.13
N GLY A 81 -14.53 5.20 17.51
CA GLY A 81 -14.22 4.17 16.52
C GLY A 81 -14.58 4.53 15.08
N ASN A 82 -14.98 5.79 14.83
CA ASN A 82 -15.43 6.26 13.54
C ASN A 82 -14.27 6.83 12.72
N TRP A 83 -14.13 6.36 11.49
CA TRP A 83 -13.14 6.89 10.55
C TRP A 83 -13.61 8.21 9.92
N SER A 84 -12.70 9.19 9.84
CA SER A 84 -12.90 10.43 9.10
C SER A 84 -12.97 10.16 7.59
N LYS A 85 -13.61 11.04 6.83
CA LYS A 85 -13.47 11.01 5.36
C LYS A 85 -11.98 11.07 4.99
N PRO A 86 -11.52 10.33 3.98
CA PRO A 86 -10.14 10.43 3.53
C PRO A 86 -9.81 11.84 3.02
N GLU A 87 -8.60 12.30 3.35
CA GLU A 87 -8.01 13.57 2.93
C GLU A 87 -6.60 13.32 2.43
N ILE A 88 -6.01 14.27 1.69
CA ILE A 88 -4.58 14.20 1.34
C ILE A 88 -3.74 14.37 2.60
N ALA A 89 -2.71 13.54 2.76
CA ALA A 89 -1.81 13.61 3.89
C ALA A 89 -1.15 15.01 3.95
N PRO A 90 -0.97 15.59 5.15
CA PRO A 90 -0.53 16.99 5.29
C PRO A 90 0.87 17.27 4.73
N PHE A 91 1.65 16.22 4.48
CA PHE A 91 3.01 16.26 3.93
C PHE A 91 3.10 15.87 2.44
N ALA A 92 1.96 15.58 1.80
CA ALA A 92 1.87 15.04 0.44
C ALA A 92 1.03 15.92 -0.50
N GLY A 93 1.06 15.61 -1.80
CA GLY A 93 0.14 16.17 -2.81
C GLY A 93 0.69 17.32 -3.63
N LYS A 94 1.94 17.73 -3.37
CA LYS A 94 2.68 18.68 -4.23
C LYS A 94 3.55 17.96 -5.25
N PHE A 95 4.05 16.78 -4.90
CA PHE A 95 4.93 15.93 -5.70
C PHE A 95 4.29 14.54 -5.80
N SER A 96 4.87 13.64 -6.60
CA SER A 96 4.45 12.25 -6.52
C SER A 96 4.94 11.68 -5.19
N ASP A 97 4.01 11.33 -4.32
CA ASP A 97 4.27 10.75 -3.01
C ASP A 97 3.50 9.42 -2.93
N LEU A 98 4.16 8.33 -2.55
CA LEU A 98 3.58 6.99 -2.54
C LEU A 98 4.20 6.09 -1.45
N GLU A 99 3.57 4.94 -1.26
CA GLU A 99 4.12 3.80 -0.49
C GLU A 99 4.43 4.16 0.98
N PRO A 100 3.41 4.64 1.74
CA PRO A 100 3.58 4.97 3.15
C PRO A 100 3.93 3.71 3.96
N ALA A 101 4.82 3.85 4.94
CA ALA A 101 5.24 2.76 5.83
C ALA A 101 5.51 3.27 7.24
N PHE A 102 4.77 2.73 8.21
CA PHE A 102 4.95 3.08 9.61
C PHE A 102 6.17 2.39 10.21
N THR A 103 6.85 3.12 11.08
CA THR A 103 7.66 2.51 12.13
C THR A 103 6.76 1.87 13.19
N ALA A 104 7.25 0.83 13.86
CA ALA A 104 6.45 0.06 14.82
C ALA A 104 6.05 0.82 16.08
N ASP A 105 6.72 1.94 16.39
CA ASP A 105 6.30 2.85 17.47
C ASP A 105 5.24 3.88 17.02
N GLY A 106 4.96 3.95 15.72
CA GLY A 106 3.99 4.86 15.12
C GLY A 106 4.45 6.32 15.04
N ASN A 107 5.68 6.64 15.44
CA ASN A 107 6.18 8.01 15.52
C ASN A 107 6.78 8.50 14.20
N LYS A 108 7.10 7.59 13.27
CA LYS A 108 7.61 7.95 11.94
C LYS A 108 6.85 7.22 10.85
N LEU A 109 6.66 7.90 9.73
CA LEU A 109 6.15 7.34 8.48
C LEU A 109 7.18 7.59 7.39
N PHE A 110 7.66 6.52 6.78
CA PHE A 110 8.52 6.55 5.59
C PHE A 110 7.64 6.50 4.35
N PHE A 111 8.11 7.06 3.24
CA PHE A 111 7.40 7.04 1.96
C PHE A 111 8.37 7.34 0.82
N SER A 112 8.02 6.96 -0.40
CA SER A 112 8.79 7.31 -1.60
C SER A 112 8.28 8.64 -2.20
N SER A 113 9.19 9.49 -2.69
CA SER A 113 8.82 10.79 -3.27
C SER A 113 9.84 11.28 -4.29
N ASN A 114 9.34 11.85 -5.39
CA ASN A 114 10.17 12.48 -6.43
C ASN A 114 10.48 13.98 -6.18
N ARG A 115 10.24 14.44 -4.95
CA ARG A 115 10.44 15.84 -4.58
C ARG A 115 11.92 16.25 -4.65
N PRO A 116 12.22 17.51 -5.02
CA PRO A 116 13.59 18.01 -5.04
C PRO A 116 14.21 18.12 -3.64
N ILE A 117 15.51 17.85 -3.53
CA ILE A 117 16.33 18.13 -2.33
C ILE A 117 16.81 19.59 -2.32
N SER A 118 17.19 20.13 -3.48
CA SER A 118 17.78 21.46 -3.61
C SER A 118 17.39 22.12 -4.94
N GLY A 119 16.17 22.63 -5.04
CA GLY A 119 15.67 23.30 -6.23
C GLY A 119 14.19 23.07 -6.47
N SER A 120 13.73 23.35 -7.69
CA SER A 120 12.34 23.15 -8.11
C SER A 120 12.16 22.00 -9.10
N GLU A 121 13.24 21.36 -9.55
CA GLU A 121 13.17 20.30 -10.55
C GLU A 121 12.85 18.96 -9.90
N ILE A 122 11.85 18.28 -10.44
CA ILE A 122 11.51 16.90 -10.05
C ILE A 122 12.70 16.00 -10.42
N LYS A 123 13.02 15.06 -9.54
CA LYS A 123 14.08 14.07 -9.76
C LYS A 123 13.54 12.64 -9.73
N ASP A 124 14.44 11.69 -9.59
CA ASP A 124 14.18 10.29 -9.22
C ASP A 124 13.46 10.17 -7.87
N PHE A 125 12.91 8.98 -7.59
CA PHE A 125 12.21 8.69 -6.35
C PHE A 125 13.17 8.34 -5.23
N ASP A 126 13.11 9.12 -4.16
CA ASP A 126 13.88 8.90 -2.94
C ASP A 126 12.97 8.39 -1.82
N ILE A 127 13.57 7.76 -0.81
CA ILE A 127 12.89 7.52 0.47
C ILE A 127 12.96 8.78 1.35
N TRP A 128 11.81 9.20 1.86
CA TRP A 128 11.62 10.31 2.77
C TRP A 128 10.97 9.83 4.06
N VAL A 129 11.13 10.61 5.13
CA VAL A 129 10.53 10.34 6.43
C VAL A 129 9.85 11.59 6.99
N VAL A 130 8.67 11.40 7.58
CA VAL A 130 8.04 12.38 8.45
C VAL A 130 8.00 11.86 9.89
N GLU A 131 8.20 12.77 10.84
CA GLU A 131 8.08 12.47 12.26
C GLU A 131 6.80 13.09 12.82
N LYS A 132 6.12 12.32 13.68
CA LYS A 132 4.95 12.75 14.41
C LYS A 132 5.36 13.32 15.77
N LYS A 133 4.95 14.55 16.06
CA LYS A 133 5.12 15.19 17.37
C LYS A 133 3.79 15.69 17.86
N ASN A 134 3.40 15.30 19.07
CA ASN A 134 2.12 15.70 19.70
C ASN A 134 0.90 15.43 18.80
N GLY A 135 0.90 14.30 18.07
CA GLY A 135 -0.19 13.92 17.16
C GLY A 135 -0.20 14.63 15.80
N ILE A 136 0.80 15.48 15.52
CA ILE A 136 0.92 16.24 14.28
C ILE A 136 2.11 15.71 13.48
N TRP A 137 1.87 15.40 12.20
CA TRP A 137 2.93 15.03 11.26
C TRP A 137 3.72 16.28 10.85
N GLY A 138 5.05 16.19 10.95
CA GLY A 138 5.95 17.28 10.58
C GLY A 138 6.29 17.33 9.08
N GLU A 139 7.31 18.12 8.76
CA GLU A 139 7.84 18.26 7.41
C GLU A 139 8.64 17.03 6.97
N PRO A 140 8.59 16.64 5.69
CA PRO A 140 9.40 15.55 5.15
C PRO A 140 10.90 15.84 5.16
N ILE A 141 11.66 14.82 5.54
CA ILE A 141 13.12 14.82 5.58
C ILE A 141 13.62 13.74 4.61
N ASN A 142 14.50 14.11 3.69
CA ASN A 142 15.13 13.17 2.78
C ASN A 142 16.05 12.25 3.59
N LEU A 143 16.01 10.94 3.33
CA LEU A 143 16.83 10.01 4.10
C LEU A 143 18.32 10.12 3.78
N GLY A 144 18.64 10.59 2.57
CA GLY A 144 19.98 10.80 2.08
C GLY A 144 20.73 9.49 1.80
N SER A 145 22.00 9.65 1.39
CA SER A 145 22.89 8.52 1.19
C SER A 145 23.23 7.83 2.53
N PRO A 146 23.50 6.51 2.54
CA PRO A 146 23.67 5.66 1.35
C PRO A 146 22.38 5.00 0.84
N VAL A 147 21.22 5.26 1.45
CA VAL A 147 19.95 4.68 1.00
C VAL A 147 19.50 5.34 -0.30
N ASN A 148 19.39 6.67 -0.30
CA ASN A 148 18.97 7.40 -1.48
C ASN A 148 20.15 7.55 -2.43
N THR A 149 19.94 7.18 -3.69
CA THR A 149 20.98 7.19 -4.72
C THR A 149 20.61 8.12 -5.89
N LYS A 150 20.99 7.73 -7.11
CA LYS A 150 20.61 8.37 -8.37
C LYS A 150 19.60 7.52 -9.15
N GLU A 151 19.36 6.31 -8.68
CA GLU A 151 18.34 5.40 -9.18
C GLU A 151 17.13 5.51 -8.24
N ASP A 152 15.98 4.97 -8.63
CA ASP A 152 14.79 5.06 -7.80
C ASP A 152 14.80 4.08 -6.61
N GLU A 153 14.37 4.56 -5.44
CA GLU A 153 14.12 3.77 -4.23
C GLU A 153 12.64 3.79 -3.82
N PHE A 154 12.05 2.60 -3.74
CA PHE A 154 10.61 2.39 -3.56
C PHE A 154 10.29 1.46 -2.38
N TYR A 155 9.06 1.58 -1.90
CA TYR A 155 8.39 0.71 -0.94
C TYR A 155 9.21 0.43 0.32
N PRO A 156 9.47 1.47 1.13
CA PRO A 156 10.20 1.30 2.38
C PRO A 156 9.44 0.38 3.35
N SER A 157 10.17 -0.45 4.09
CA SER A 157 9.62 -1.28 5.17
C SER A 157 10.64 -1.37 6.31
N ILE A 158 10.20 -1.07 7.53
CA ILE A 158 11.10 -0.77 8.65
C ILE A 158 10.91 -1.78 9.78
N ALA A 159 12.00 -2.43 10.15
CA ALA A 159 12.05 -3.37 11.26
C ALA A 159 12.22 -2.67 12.63
N HIS A 160 12.00 -3.42 13.72
CA HIS A 160 12.30 -2.96 15.09
C HIS A 160 13.78 -2.64 15.32
N SER A 161 14.66 -3.34 14.61
CA SER A 161 16.10 -3.06 14.59
C SER A 161 16.43 -1.69 13.96
N GLY A 162 15.47 -1.07 13.27
CA GLY A 162 15.67 0.10 12.43
C GLY A 162 16.13 -0.25 11.02
N ASN A 163 16.38 -1.53 10.70
CA ASN A 163 16.74 -1.95 9.35
C ASN A 163 15.63 -1.55 8.37
N LEU A 164 16.05 -0.99 7.24
CA LEU A 164 15.17 -0.53 6.17
C LEU A 164 15.30 -1.48 4.99
N TYR A 165 14.18 -2.08 4.62
CA TYR A 165 14.02 -2.90 3.42
C TYR A 165 13.31 -2.06 2.36
N PHE A 166 13.73 -2.18 1.11
CA PHE A 166 13.16 -1.40 0.01
C PHE A 166 13.45 -2.06 -1.34
N THR A 167 12.74 -1.62 -2.36
CA THR A 167 12.91 -2.04 -3.76
C THR A 167 13.80 -1.03 -4.48
N ALA A 168 14.76 -1.53 -5.26
CA ALA A 168 15.56 -0.70 -6.16
C ALA A 168 16.03 -1.51 -7.38
N ALA A 169 16.46 -0.81 -8.43
CA ALA A 169 17.03 -1.39 -9.64
C ALA A 169 18.55 -1.08 -9.76
N TYR A 170 19.32 -1.47 -8.75
CA TYR A 170 20.76 -1.18 -8.71
C TYR A 170 21.58 -2.07 -9.64
N GLN A 171 22.74 -1.57 -10.08
CA GLN A 171 23.66 -2.30 -10.97
C GLN A 171 24.20 -3.60 -10.38
N ASN A 172 24.24 -3.72 -9.05
CA ASN A 172 24.67 -4.93 -8.33
C ASN A 172 23.51 -5.87 -7.96
N GLY A 173 22.29 -5.58 -8.43
CA GLY A 173 21.15 -6.47 -8.36
C GLY A 173 21.32 -7.73 -9.22
N ILE A 174 20.44 -8.72 -9.02
CA ILE A 174 20.42 -9.96 -9.82
C ILE A 174 19.25 -10.00 -10.80
N GLY A 175 18.21 -9.21 -10.55
CA GLY A 175 16.99 -9.10 -11.33
C GLY A 175 16.89 -7.79 -12.09
N LYS A 176 15.64 -7.35 -12.29
CA LYS A 176 15.29 -6.06 -12.90
C LYS A 176 14.91 -5.01 -11.85
N GLU A 177 14.24 -5.48 -10.82
CA GLU A 177 14.04 -4.82 -9.54
C GLU A 177 14.32 -5.89 -8.50
N ASP A 178 15.01 -5.50 -7.44
CA ASP A 178 15.39 -6.39 -6.37
C ASP A 178 15.08 -5.76 -5.01
N ILE A 179 14.96 -6.60 -4.00
CA ILE A 179 14.77 -6.18 -2.61
C ILE A 179 16.14 -6.07 -1.93
N PHE A 180 16.41 -4.90 -1.38
CA PHE A 180 17.62 -4.57 -0.63
C PHE A 180 17.29 -4.35 0.84
N VAL A 181 18.30 -4.49 1.69
CA VAL A 181 18.27 -4.10 3.09
C VAL A 181 19.44 -3.15 3.40
N SER A 182 19.13 -2.02 4.02
CA SER A 182 20.11 -1.15 4.66
C SER A 182 19.96 -1.28 6.18
N LYS A 183 21.06 -1.64 6.86
CA LYS A 183 21.02 -1.83 8.31
C LYS A 183 21.12 -0.50 9.03
N TRP A 184 20.44 -0.38 10.16
CA TRP A 184 20.60 0.77 11.04
C TRP A 184 21.68 0.50 12.08
N GLU A 185 22.84 1.11 11.91
CA GLU A 185 24.02 0.88 12.74
C GLU A 185 24.66 2.21 13.13
N ASN A 186 24.95 2.40 14.42
CA ASN A 186 25.63 3.60 14.95
C ASN A 186 24.95 4.93 14.56
N GLY A 187 23.62 4.95 14.45
CA GLY A 187 22.83 6.15 14.14
C GLY A 187 22.78 6.52 12.66
N THR A 188 23.20 5.63 11.75
CA THR A 188 23.11 5.81 10.31
C THR A 188 22.71 4.50 9.61
N TYR A 189 22.19 4.64 8.40
CA TYR A 189 21.99 3.52 7.48
C TYR A 189 23.31 3.08 6.84
N THR A 190 23.51 1.77 6.69
CA THR A 190 24.65 1.19 5.95
C THR A 190 24.41 1.22 4.45
N VAL A 191 25.45 0.98 3.65
CA VAL A 191 25.27 0.73 2.21
C VAL A 191 24.26 -0.41 2.02
N PRO A 192 23.25 -0.27 1.15
CA PRO A 192 22.24 -1.29 0.91
C PRO A 192 22.87 -2.60 0.41
N VAL A 193 22.39 -3.72 0.94
CA VAL A 193 22.81 -5.07 0.57
C VAL A 193 21.62 -5.82 -0.01
N LEU A 194 21.84 -6.46 -1.16
CA LEU A 194 20.86 -7.30 -1.84
C LEU A 194 20.46 -8.50 -0.96
N LEU A 195 19.16 -8.78 -0.83
CA LEU A 195 18.71 -10.03 -0.22
C LEU A 195 19.03 -11.23 -1.12
N ASP A 196 19.29 -12.39 -0.52
CA ASP A 196 19.70 -13.57 -1.27
C ASP A 196 18.58 -14.16 -2.14
N THR A 197 18.89 -15.26 -2.83
CA THR A 197 17.99 -15.92 -3.79
C THR A 197 16.78 -16.63 -3.16
N ALA A 198 16.66 -16.66 -1.84
CA ALA A 198 15.43 -17.06 -1.19
C ALA A 198 14.32 -16.03 -1.40
N VAL A 199 14.71 -14.75 -1.53
CA VAL A 199 13.82 -13.61 -1.76
C VAL A 199 13.92 -13.10 -3.19
N ASN A 200 15.12 -12.82 -3.71
CA ASN A 200 15.30 -12.26 -5.06
C ASN A 200 15.51 -13.35 -6.12
N SER A 201 15.24 -13.05 -7.38
CA SER A 201 15.48 -13.93 -8.53
C SER A 201 16.05 -13.16 -9.71
N LYS A 202 16.13 -13.78 -10.90
CA LYS A 202 16.55 -13.07 -12.13
C LYS A 202 15.42 -12.25 -12.75
N SER A 203 14.26 -12.21 -12.10
CA SER A 203 13.04 -11.58 -12.60
C SER A 203 12.83 -10.23 -11.91
N TYR A 204 11.59 -9.90 -11.52
CA TYR A 204 11.26 -8.68 -10.79
C TYR A 204 10.81 -9.06 -9.38
N GLU A 205 11.39 -8.45 -8.35
CA GLU A 205 10.95 -8.53 -6.96
C GLU A 205 10.82 -7.12 -6.38
N PHE A 206 9.60 -6.78 -5.96
CA PHE A 206 9.26 -5.41 -5.58
C PHE A 206 8.12 -5.35 -4.55
N ASN A 207 7.92 -4.18 -3.95
CA ASN A 207 6.94 -3.92 -2.89
C ASN A 207 7.04 -4.92 -1.72
N ALA A 208 8.16 -4.90 -0.99
CA ALA A 208 8.40 -5.82 0.11
C ALA A 208 7.94 -5.25 1.46
N PHE A 209 7.01 -5.96 2.11
CA PHE A 209 6.75 -5.80 3.54
C PHE A 209 7.60 -6.80 4.32
N VAL A 210 8.45 -6.31 5.22
CA VAL A 210 9.11 -7.11 6.24
C VAL A 210 8.35 -6.98 7.56
N SER A 211 8.22 -8.07 8.31
CA SER A 211 7.69 -7.97 9.66
C SER A 211 8.63 -7.16 10.56
N PRO A 212 8.11 -6.47 11.59
CA PRO A 212 8.95 -5.72 12.52
C PRO A 212 10.04 -6.58 13.20
N GLU A 213 9.77 -7.86 13.43
CA GLU A 213 10.71 -8.84 14.00
C GLU A 213 11.68 -9.42 12.99
N GLU A 214 11.53 -9.06 11.71
CA GLU A 214 12.29 -9.60 10.58
C GLU A 214 12.19 -11.13 10.46
N ASP A 215 11.08 -11.73 10.91
CA ASP A 215 10.83 -13.18 10.89
C ASP A 215 10.14 -13.66 9.61
N PHE A 216 9.45 -12.77 8.89
CA PHE A 216 8.89 -13.03 7.57
C PHE A 216 8.94 -11.79 6.66
N ILE A 217 8.89 -12.03 5.35
CA ILE A 217 8.80 -11.02 4.31
C ILE A 217 7.75 -11.43 3.29
N ILE A 218 6.87 -10.50 2.91
CA ILE A 218 5.90 -10.68 1.83
C ILE A 218 6.23 -9.64 0.76
N PHE A 219 6.29 -10.06 -0.49
CA PHE A 219 6.67 -9.20 -1.59
C PHE A 219 5.94 -9.60 -2.87
N THR A 220 5.98 -8.72 -3.86
CA THR A 220 5.46 -8.99 -5.19
C THR A 220 6.59 -9.49 -6.07
N ALA A 221 6.33 -10.51 -6.90
CA ALA A 221 7.25 -10.90 -7.95
C ALA A 221 6.55 -11.07 -9.29
N TYR A 222 7.25 -10.70 -10.36
CA TYR A 222 6.81 -10.88 -11.75
C TYR A 222 7.89 -11.57 -12.57
N GLY A 223 7.52 -12.53 -13.40
CA GLY A 223 8.40 -13.39 -14.20
C GLY A 223 8.92 -14.63 -13.48
N ARG A 224 8.33 -15.03 -12.35
CA ARG A 224 8.66 -16.31 -11.69
C ARG A 224 7.92 -17.46 -12.36
N LYS A 225 8.53 -18.66 -12.34
CA LYS A 225 7.99 -19.82 -13.07
C LYS A 225 6.60 -20.27 -12.59
N ASP A 226 6.33 -20.10 -11.30
CA ASP A 226 5.08 -20.46 -10.62
C ASP A 226 4.09 -19.28 -10.51
N GLU A 227 4.34 -18.18 -11.21
CA GLU A 227 3.41 -17.04 -11.24
C GLU A 227 2.08 -17.38 -11.92
N LYS A 228 1.02 -16.72 -11.47
CA LYS A 228 -0.35 -16.86 -11.97
C LYS A 228 -0.75 -15.69 -12.86
N GLY A 229 -0.27 -14.49 -12.55
CA GLY A 229 -0.69 -13.25 -13.18
C GLY A 229 0.46 -12.42 -13.75
N ARG A 230 0.32 -11.09 -13.62
CA ARG A 230 1.31 -10.11 -14.09
C ARG A 230 2.11 -9.50 -12.94
N GLY A 231 2.15 -10.21 -11.82
CA GLY A 231 2.76 -9.86 -10.56
C GLY A 231 1.94 -10.50 -9.44
N ASP A 232 2.61 -11.34 -8.66
CA ASP A 232 2.03 -12.23 -7.67
C ASP A 232 2.66 -11.97 -6.31
N LEU A 233 1.90 -12.12 -5.23
CA LEU A 233 2.42 -12.09 -3.86
C LEU A 233 3.14 -13.42 -3.52
N TYR A 234 4.34 -13.29 -2.96
CA TYR A 234 5.16 -14.37 -2.42
C TYR A 234 5.50 -14.07 -0.96
N MET A 235 5.80 -15.13 -0.19
CA MET A 235 6.24 -15.00 1.19
C MET A 235 7.45 -15.89 1.48
N SER A 236 8.45 -15.31 2.13
CA SER A 236 9.60 -16.03 2.71
C SER A 236 9.59 -15.86 4.23
N VAL A 237 10.03 -16.90 4.94
CA VAL A 237 10.15 -16.93 6.40
C VAL A 237 11.60 -17.23 6.77
N LYS A 238 12.09 -16.72 7.90
CA LYS A 238 13.41 -17.10 8.41
C LYS A 238 13.36 -18.46 9.09
N ASP A 239 14.43 -19.24 8.94
CA ASP A 239 14.67 -20.41 9.77
C ASP A 239 15.20 -20.03 11.16
N ALA A 240 15.40 -21.03 12.02
CA ALA A 240 15.94 -20.83 13.38
C ALA A 240 17.38 -20.28 13.40
N ALA A 241 18.11 -20.35 12.28
CA ALA A 241 19.44 -19.77 12.12
C ALA A 241 19.40 -18.34 11.57
N GLY A 242 18.21 -17.81 11.25
CA GLY A 242 18.01 -16.45 10.74
C GLY A 242 18.16 -16.31 9.23
N HIS A 243 18.17 -17.41 8.47
CA HIS A 243 18.25 -17.37 7.01
C HIS A 243 16.86 -17.39 6.38
N TRP A 244 16.65 -16.51 5.40
CA TRP A 244 15.46 -16.54 4.56
C TRP A 244 15.34 -17.89 3.85
N GLN A 245 14.16 -18.50 3.93
CA GLN A 245 13.85 -19.74 3.22
C GLN A 245 13.24 -19.42 1.85
N PRO A 246 13.39 -20.29 0.83
CA PRO A 246 12.84 -20.04 -0.51
C PRO A 246 11.37 -19.62 -0.46
N ALA A 247 11.05 -18.47 -1.06
CA ALA A 247 9.71 -17.90 -0.98
C ALA A 247 8.65 -18.79 -1.66
N LYS A 248 7.46 -18.88 -1.05
CA LYS A 248 6.30 -19.59 -1.59
C LYS A 248 5.31 -18.60 -2.23
N ASN A 249 4.75 -18.95 -3.40
CA ASN A 249 3.66 -18.20 -4.03
C ASN A 249 2.39 -18.26 -3.15
N LEU A 250 1.80 -17.11 -2.82
CA LEU A 250 0.55 -17.00 -2.05
C LEU A 250 -0.68 -17.15 -2.96
N SER A 251 -0.80 -18.31 -3.60
CA SER A 251 -1.76 -18.59 -4.68
C SER A 251 -3.24 -18.31 -4.34
N MET A 252 -3.60 -18.34 -3.05
CA MET A 252 -4.94 -18.03 -2.56
C MET A 252 -5.30 -16.54 -2.69
N LEU A 253 -4.30 -15.67 -2.80
CA LEU A 253 -4.45 -14.23 -3.00
C LEU A 253 -4.32 -13.87 -4.49
N ASN A 254 -3.41 -14.54 -5.19
CA ASN A 254 -3.03 -14.14 -6.54
C ASN A 254 -4.13 -14.42 -7.57
N THR A 255 -4.17 -13.60 -8.60
CA THR A 255 -5.09 -13.66 -9.74
C THR A 255 -4.33 -13.67 -11.06
N ALA A 256 -5.04 -13.58 -12.19
CA ALA A 256 -4.41 -13.40 -13.49
C ALA A 256 -4.00 -11.94 -13.76
N LYS A 257 -4.23 -11.04 -12.80
CA LYS A 257 -3.90 -9.60 -12.86
C LYS A 257 -2.68 -9.32 -12.00
N LEU A 258 -2.43 -8.06 -11.68
CA LEU A 258 -1.38 -7.66 -10.74
C LEU A 258 -1.95 -7.69 -9.31
N ASP A 259 -1.31 -8.43 -8.43
CA ASP A 259 -1.58 -8.51 -7.00
C ASP A 259 -0.29 -8.16 -6.25
N TYR A 260 -0.29 -7.08 -5.47
CA TYR A 260 0.93 -6.39 -5.06
C TYR A 260 0.75 -5.56 -3.78
N CYS A 261 1.79 -4.85 -3.36
CA CYS A 261 1.79 -3.96 -2.19
C CYS A 261 1.21 -4.57 -0.90
N PRO A 262 1.82 -5.67 -0.39
CA PRO A 262 1.41 -6.27 0.87
C PRO A 262 1.71 -5.36 2.07
N PHE A 263 0.85 -5.43 3.08
CA PHE A 263 1.08 -4.86 4.40
C PHE A 263 0.40 -5.74 5.45
N VAL A 264 1.14 -6.20 6.47
CA VAL A 264 0.55 -6.92 7.60
C VAL A 264 0.40 -5.97 8.78
N SER A 265 -0.77 -5.98 9.43
CA SER A 265 -1.00 -5.20 10.64
C SER A 265 0.00 -5.58 11.74
N PHE A 266 0.41 -4.62 12.57
CA PHE A 266 1.42 -4.84 13.62
C PHE A 266 1.02 -5.92 14.64
N ASP A 267 -0.28 -6.16 14.84
CA ASP A 267 -0.78 -7.25 15.67
C ASP A 267 -0.84 -8.61 14.95
N LYS A 268 -0.31 -8.69 13.72
CA LYS A 268 -0.25 -9.86 12.84
C LYS A 268 -1.62 -10.52 12.60
N LYS A 269 -2.72 -9.75 12.63
CA LYS A 269 -4.07 -10.30 12.39
C LYS A 269 -4.58 -10.14 10.97
N ILE A 270 -4.11 -9.12 10.26
CA ILE A 270 -4.69 -8.73 8.96
C ILE A 270 -3.57 -8.54 7.96
N LEU A 271 -3.69 -9.16 6.79
CA LEU A 271 -2.93 -8.80 5.61
C LEU A 271 -3.80 -7.91 4.72
N PHE A 272 -3.26 -6.74 4.38
CA PHE A 272 -3.76 -5.87 3.32
C PHE A 272 -2.89 -6.03 2.09
N PHE A 273 -3.46 -5.88 0.91
CA PHE A 273 -2.73 -5.86 -0.35
C PHE A 273 -3.51 -5.13 -1.41
N THR A 274 -2.85 -4.71 -2.48
CA THR A 274 -3.50 -4.11 -3.65
C THR A 274 -3.74 -5.17 -4.72
N SER A 275 -4.86 -5.11 -5.42
CA SER A 275 -5.15 -6.01 -6.54
C SER A 275 -5.87 -5.29 -7.67
N GLU A 276 -5.46 -5.58 -8.91
CA GLU A 276 -6.12 -5.13 -10.15
C GLU A 276 -7.22 -6.09 -10.64
N ARG A 277 -7.80 -6.88 -9.72
CA ARG A 277 -8.96 -7.73 -10.01
C ARG A 277 -10.04 -6.93 -10.73
N ILE A 278 -10.55 -7.51 -11.81
CA ILE A 278 -11.51 -6.86 -12.69
C ILE A 278 -12.84 -7.63 -12.71
N ASN A 279 -13.94 -6.89 -12.63
CA ASN A 279 -15.31 -7.41 -12.70
C ASN A 279 -16.12 -6.69 -13.80
N ILE A 280 -15.45 -6.27 -14.87
CA ILE A 280 -16.07 -5.71 -16.06
C ILE A 280 -16.41 -6.84 -17.02
N LYS A 281 -17.69 -6.93 -17.43
CA LYS A 281 -18.16 -7.93 -18.38
C LYS A 281 -17.60 -7.66 -19.78
N ASN A 282 -17.17 -8.72 -20.47
CA ASN A 282 -16.72 -8.65 -21.86
C ASN A 282 -17.88 -8.71 -22.88
N ALA A 283 -19.09 -9.07 -22.45
CA ALA A 283 -20.31 -9.08 -23.25
C ALA A 283 -21.57 -8.96 -22.37
N PHE A 284 -22.65 -8.45 -22.95
CA PHE A 284 -23.97 -8.33 -22.31
C PHE A 284 -25.00 -9.12 -23.14
N PRO A 285 -25.15 -10.42 -22.90
CA PRO A 285 -25.85 -11.33 -23.82
C PRO A 285 -27.37 -11.16 -23.82
N GLU A 286 -27.95 -10.70 -22.71
CA GLU A 286 -29.40 -10.57 -22.57
C GLU A 286 -29.93 -9.25 -23.14
N ASN A 287 -29.23 -8.14 -22.90
CA ASN A 287 -29.63 -6.81 -23.35
C ASN A 287 -28.40 -5.93 -23.58
N ALA A 288 -28.49 -4.98 -24.53
CA ALA A 288 -27.46 -3.96 -24.70
C ALA A 288 -27.31 -3.15 -23.39
N VAL A 289 -26.06 -2.98 -22.94
CA VAL A 289 -25.74 -2.21 -21.73
C VAL A 289 -26.12 -0.74 -21.91
N LYS A 290 -26.68 -0.12 -20.87
CA LYS A 290 -26.94 1.32 -20.88
C LYS A 290 -25.66 2.09 -20.58
N ILE A 291 -25.50 3.28 -21.16
CA ILE A 291 -24.32 4.13 -20.93
C ILE A 291 -24.06 4.42 -19.43
N ASN A 292 -25.12 4.56 -18.63
CA ASN A 292 -24.97 4.81 -17.20
C ASN A 292 -24.42 3.59 -16.44
N GLU A 293 -24.89 2.38 -16.79
CA GLU A 293 -24.38 1.13 -16.22
C GLU A 293 -22.91 0.92 -16.60
N LEU A 294 -22.55 1.26 -17.84
CA LEU A 294 -21.15 1.18 -18.29
C LEU A 294 -20.25 2.18 -17.54
N ARG A 295 -20.69 3.43 -17.41
CA ARG A 295 -19.96 4.46 -16.66
C ARG A 295 -19.75 4.04 -15.21
N GLU A 296 -20.79 3.55 -14.55
CA GLU A 296 -20.71 3.06 -13.17
C GLU A 296 -19.68 1.93 -13.06
N SER A 297 -19.67 0.98 -14.00
CA SER A 297 -18.67 -0.10 -14.00
C SER A 297 -17.22 0.36 -14.19
N PHE A 298 -17.00 1.50 -14.84
CA PHE A 298 -15.67 2.04 -15.11
C PHE A 298 -15.12 2.89 -13.96
N VAL A 299 -15.96 3.35 -13.05
CA VAL A 299 -15.57 4.20 -11.92
C VAL A 299 -15.85 3.56 -10.57
N SER A 300 -16.25 2.30 -10.56
CA SER A 300 -16.45 1.51 -9.34
C SER A 300 -15.22 0.64 -9.07
N PRO A 301 -15.04 0.19 -7.81
CA PRO A 301 -14.06 -0.85 -7.49
C PRO A 301 -14.19 -2.07 -8.41
N GLN A 302 -13.07 -2.71 -8.69
CA GLN A 302 -12.87 -3.81 -9.63
C GLN A 302 -13.03 -3.41 -11.11
N ASN A 303 -12.67 -2.18 -11.46
CA ASN A 303 -12.58 -1.74 -12.86
C ASN A 303 -11.23 -2.10 -13.53
N GLY A 304 -10.34 -2.79 -12.82
CA GLY A 304 -8.99 -3.12 -13.27
C GLY A 304 -7.91 -2.10 -12.88
N GLY A 305 -8.27 -1.02 -12.20
CA GLY A 305 -7.32 -0.24 -11.39
C GLY A 305 -7.04 -0.93 -10.05
N GLY A 306 -6.12 -0.36 -9.27
CA GLY A 306 -5.85 -0.87 -7.92
C GLY A 306 -7.04 -0.67 -6.99
N ASP A 307 -7.40 -1.73 -6.26
CA ASP A 307 -8.23 -1.65 -5.07
C ASP A 307 -7.49 -2.29 -3.89
N ILE A 308 -7.75 -1.82 -2.67
CA ILE A 308 -7.20 -2.41 -1.45
C ILE A 308 -8.07 -3.60 -1.03
N TYR A 309 -7.45 -4.75 -0.84
CA TYR A 309 -8.02 -5.97 -0.30
C TYR A 309 -7.46 -6.26 1.09
N TRP A 310 -8.22 -7.05 1.86
CA TRP A 310 -7.82 -7.49 3.18
C TRP A 310 -8.28 -8.93 3.45
N ILE A 311 -7.53 -9.63 4.31
CA ILE A 311 -7.76 -11.01 4.72
C ILE A 311 -7.15 -11.25 6.11
N SER A 312 -7.70 -12.21 6.84
CA SER A 312 -7.08 -12.77 8.05
C SER A 312 -5.67 -13.27 7.74
N PHE A 313 -4.68 -12.80 8.49
CA PHE A 313 -3.29 -13.24 8.31
C PHE A 313 -3.08 -14.69 8.79
N ASP A 314 -3.85 -15.16 9.78
CA ASP A 314 -3.83 -16.56 10.22
C ASP A 314 -4.11 -17.52 9.04
N LYS A 315 -5.00 -17.14 8.12
CA LYS A 315 -5.29 -17.92 6.91
C LYS A 315 -4.11 -18.04 5.96
N ILE A 316 -3.22 -17.05 5.95
CA ILE A 316 -1.97 -17.11 5.19
C ILE A 316 -0.99 -18.05 5.88
N MET A 317 -0.87 -17.92 7.20
CA MET A 317 0.05 -18.71 8.02
C MET A 317 -0.29 -20.20 8.06
N GLU A 318 -1.53 -20.61 7.80
CA GLU A 318 -1.91 -22.02 7.64
C GLU A 318 -1.12 -22.76 6.52
N GLN A 319 -0.38 -22.04 5.66
CA GLN A 319 0.47 -22.60 4.59
C GLN A 319 1.95 -22.78 5.01
N PHE A 320 2.33 -22.44 6.25
CA PHE A 320 3.69 -22.46 6.78
C PHE A 320 3.76 -23.21 8.11
#